data_AF-S2QY15-F1
#
_entry.id   AF-S2QY15-F1
#
_cell.length_a   1.000
_cell.length_b   1.000
_cell.length_c   1.000
_cell.angle_alpha   90.00
_cell.angle_beta   90.00
_cell.angle_gamma   90.00
#
_symmetry.space_group_name_H-M   'P 1'
#
loop_
_entity.id
_entity.type
_entity.pdbx_description
1 polymer ?
#
loop_
_entity_poly.entity_id
_entity_poly.type
_entity_poly.pdbx_seq_one_letter_code
_entity_poly.pdbx_strand_id
1 'polypeptide(L)'
;MNTDPERLQKLIKDIEALGYSTGYGSSNPSAPNQQLWVYKNGQLRAKVSLMLANRVNTMFNGIGRNDQPLLELLVNFSTSL
;
A
#
# COMPACT_ATOMS: atom_id res chain seq x y z
N MET A 1 5.67 -14.23 3.21
CA MET A 1 4.82 -13.06 2.90
C MET A 1 3.62 -13.12 3.83
N ASN A 2 3.57 -12.33 4.90
CA ASN A 2 2.40 -12.25 5.78
C ASN A 2 1.59 -11.01 5.43
N THR A 3 1.06 -10.98 4.22
CA THR A 3 -0.04 -10.06 3.91
C THR A 3 -1.30 -10.81 4.31
N ASP A 4 -1.94 -10.36 5.39
CA ASP A 4 -3.23 -10.87 5.83
C ASP A 4 -4.22 -10.80 4.63
N PRO A 5 -4.68 -11.96 4.09
CA PRO A 5 -5.50 -11.99 2.88
C PRO A 5 -6.80 -11.19 3.04
N GLU A 6 -7.38 -11.15 4.24
CA GLU A 6 -8.62 -10.44 4.50
C GLU A 6 -8.42 -8.92 4.42
N ARG A 7 -7.31 -8.42 4.98
CA ARG A 7 -6.94 -7.00 4.90
C ARG A 7 -6.64 -6.56 3.47
N LEU A 8 -5.96 -7.41 2.69
CA LEU A 8 -5.70 -7.14 1.29
C LEU A 8 -7.00 -7.10 0.47
N GLN A 9 -7.91 -8.06 0.71
CA GLN A 9 -9.20 -8.08 0.03
C GLN A 9 -10.05 -6.85 0.39
N LYS A 10 -10.00 -6.39 1.65
CA LYS A 10 -10.66 -5.17 2.07
C LYS A 10 -10.10 -3.95 1.33
N LEU A 11 -8.77 -3.82 1.26
CA LEU A 11 -8.11 -2.74 0.53
C LEU A 11 -8.54 -2.69 -0.94
N ILE A 12 -8.60 -3.85 -1.61
CA ILE A 12 -9.06 -3.94 -3.01
C ILE A 12 -10.49 -3.42 -3.14
N LYS A 13 -11.41 -3.87 -2.28
CA LYS A 13 -12.81 -3.41 -2.29
C LYS A 13 -12.93 -1.90 -2.04
N ASP A 14 -12.16 -1.37 -1.09
CA ASP A 14 -12.17 0.06 -0.78
C ASP A 14 -11.67 0.89 -1.99
N ILE A 15 -10.64 0.41 -2.70
CA ILE A 15 -10.14 1.05 -3.94
C ILE A 15 -11.17 0.98 -5.07
N GLU A 16 -11.84 -0.16 -5.23
CA GLU A 16 -12.91 -0.35 -6.23
C GLU A 16 -14.12 0.55 -5.96
N ALA A 17 -14.50 0.73 -4.69
CA ALA A 17 -15.58 1.64 -4.29
C ALA A 17 -15.29 3.11 -4.65
N LEU A 18 -14.01 3.49 -4.74
CA LEU A 18 -13.57 4.81 -5.23
C LEU A 18 -13.56 4.90 -6.77
N GLY A 19 -14.00 3.85 -7.46
CA GLY A 19 -14.11 3.75 -8.91
C GLY A 19 -12.77 3.51 -9.62
N TYR A 20 -11.77 2.98 -8.92
CA TYR A 20 -10.52 2.51 -9.52
C TYR A 20 -10.61 1.01 -9.78
N SER A 21 -9.71 0.47 -10.59
CA SER A 21 -9.49 -0.97 -10.69
C SER A 21 -8.09 -1.34 -10.19
N THR A 22 -7.90 -2.62 -9.86
CA THR A 22 -6.62 -3.12 -9.35
C THR A 22 -6.07 -4.25 -10.21
N GLY A 23 -4.76 -4.45 -10.14
CA GLY A 23 -4.07 -5.60 -10.72
C GLY A 23 -2.78 -5.90 -9.95
N TYR A 24 -2.15 -7.02 -10.26
CA TYR A 24 -0.88 -7.40 -9.63
C TYR A 24 0.30 -7.12 -10.56
N GLY A 25 1.43 -6.79 -9.96
CA GLY A 25 2.68 -6.62 -10.68
C GLY A 25 3.89 -6.73 -9.77
N SER A 26 5.06 -6.46 -10.33
CA SER A 26 6.31 -6.38 -9.57
C SER A 26 7.33 -5.48 -10.27
N SER A 27 8.24 -4.90 -9.49
CA SER A 27 9.45 -4.25 -10.01
C SER A 27 10.61 -5.23 -10.13
N ASN A 28 10.55 -6.40 -9.48
CA ASN A 28 11.56 -7.44 -9.58
C ASN A 28 10.94 -8.69 -10.24
N PRO A 29 11.39 -9.07 -11.46
CA PRO A 29 10.90 -10.26 -12.14
C PRO A 29 11.07 -11.55 -11.33
N SER A 30 12.09 -11.62 -10.45
CA SER A 30 12.34 -12.80 -9.61
C SER A 30 11.39 -12.91 -8.42
N ALA A 31 10.51 -11.92 -8.21
CA ALA A 31 9.51 -11.89 -7.16
C ALA A 31 8.20 -11.31 -7.71
N PRO A 32 7.40 -12.10 -8.46
CA PRO A 32 6.17 -11.62 -9.07
C PRO A 32 5.10 -11.27 -8.02
N ASN A 33 4.13 -10.45 -8.42
CA ASN A 33 2.94 -10.09 -7.63
C ASN A 33 3.23 -9.43 -6.26
N GLN A 34 4.38 -8.77 -6.10
CA GLN A 34 4.71 -8.05 -4.87
C GLN A 34 4.11 -6.64 -4.81
N GLN A 35 3.38 -6.22 -5.84
CA GLN A 35 2.75 -4.92 -5.92
C GLN A 35 1.29 -5.03 -6.32
N LEU A 36 0.46 -4.19 -5.70
CA LEU A 36 -0.87 -3.85 -6.16
C LEU A 36 -0.77 -2.61 -7.05
N TRP A 37 -1.14 -2.76 -8.31
CA TRP A 37 -1.22 -1.66 -9.26
C TRP A 37 -2.65 -1.14 -9.29
N VAL A 38 -2.81 0.18 -9.24
CA VAL A 38 -4.11 0.87 -9.21
C VAL A 38 -4.29 1.63 -10.51
N TYR A 39 -5.45 1.47 -11.15
CA TYR A 39 -5.76 2.05 -12.45
C TYR A 39 -7.05 2.88 -12.40
N LYS A 40 -7.13 3.90 -13.25
CA LYS A 40 -8.36 4.66 -13.53
C LYS A 40 -8.52 4.76 -15.03
N ASN A 41 -9.67 4.37 -15.56
CA ASN A 41 -9.95 4.39 -17.01
C ASN A 41 -8.87 3.68 -17.84
N GLY A 42 -8.38 2.53 -17.34
CA GLY A 42 -7.31 1.75 -17.97
C GLY A 42 -5.89 2.30 -17.82
N GLN A 43 -5.70 3.49 -17.25
CA GLN A 43 -4.39 4.09 -17.04
C GLN A 43 -3.85 3.81 -15.64
N LEU A 44 -2.57 3.45 -15.55
CA LEU A 44 -1.89 3.21 -14.27
C LEU A 44 -1.73 4.53 -13.49
N ARG A 45 -2.19 4.53 -12.22
CA ARG A 45 -2.15 5.69 -11.33
C ARG A 45 -1.20 5.51 -10.16
N ALA A 46 -1.10 4.28 -9.62
CA ALA A 46 -0.22 3.99 -8.51
C ALA A 46 0.30 2.55 -8.54
N LYS A 47 1.49 2.35 -7.95
CA LYS A 47 2.06 1.03 -7.65
C LYS A 47 2.32 0.96 -6.15
N VAL A 48 1.56 0.15 -5.43
CA VAL A 48 1.67 -0.03 -3.98
C VAL A 48 2.35 -1.36 -3.71
N SER A 49 3.43 -1.36 -2.93
CA SER A 49 4.07 -2.61 -2.50
C SER A 49 3.16 -3.37 -1.53
N LEU A 50 2.90 -4.65 -1.75
CA LEU A 50 2.17 -5.50 -0.79
C LEU A 50 2.96 -5.71 0.52
N MET A 51 4.25 -5.36 0.51
CA MET A 51 5.10 -5.25 1.70
C MET A 51 5.08 -3.83 2.33
N LEU A 52 4.03 -3.04 2.08
CA LEU A 52 3.97 -1.62 2.47
C LEU A 52 4.29 -1.40 3.94
N ALA A 53 3.74 -2.23 4.84
CA ALA A 53 4.00 -2.13 6.27
C ALA A 53 5.50 -2.15 6.60
N ASN A 54 6.29 -3.03 5.97
CA ASN A 54 7.74 -3.06 6.19
C ASN A 54 8.42 -1.80 5.66
N ARG A 55 7.97 -1.27 4.51
CA ARG A 55 8.51 -0.03 3.94
C ARG A 55 8.20 1.18 4.82
N VAL A 56 6.97 1.29 5.31
CA VAL A 56 6.56 2.34 6.26
C VAL A 56 7.38 2.24 7.54
N ASN A 57 7.56 1.03 8.09
CA ASN A 57 8.43 0.83 9.24
C ASN A 57 9.86 1.29 8.95
N THR A 58 10.44 0.98 7.79
CA THR A 58 11.77 1.49 7.43
C THR A 58 11.81 3.00 7.29
N MET A 59 10.83 3.61 6.61
CA MET A 59 10.77 5.06 6.39
C MET A 59 10.63 5.85 7.69
N PHE A 60 9.85 5.32 8.64
CA PHE A 60 9.64 5.94 9.95
C PHE A 60 10.48 5.29 11.06
N ASN A 61 11.65 4.73 10.73
CA ASN A 61 12.62 4.19 11.68
C ASN A 61 12.04 3.25 12.77
N GLY A 62 11.11 2.37 12.39
CA GLY A 62 10.47 1.37 13.25
C GLY A 62 9.21 1.87 14.00
N ILE A 63 8.88 3.16 13.92
CA ILE A 63 7.72 3.76 14.60
C ILE A 63 6.42 3.07 14.19
N GLY A 64 6.27 2.65 12.95
CA GLY A 64 5.03 2.03 12.46
C GLY A 64 4.61 0.71 13.13
N ARG A 65 5.47 0.09 13.96
CA ARG A 65 5.10 -1.05 14.83
C ARG A 65 4.95 -0.67 16.30
N ASN A 66 5.63 0.38 16.73
CA ASN A 66 5.84 0.68 18.14
C ASN A 66 5.02 1.88 18.63
N ASP A 67 4.60 2.77 17.71
CA ASP A 67 3.89 4.00 18.03
C ASP A 67 3.00 4.41 16.84
N GLN A 68 1.85 3.74 16.76
CA GLN A 68 0.84 4.00 15.74
C GLN A 68 0.30 5.45 15.78
N PRO A 69 -0.01 6.05 16.94
CA PRO A 69 -0.47 7.44 17.00
C PRO A 69 0.54 8.43 16.40
N LEU A 70 1.84 8.26 16.67
CA LEU A 70 2.87 9.10 16.06
C LEU A 70 2.95 8.90 14.55
N LEU A 71 2.88 7.65 14.07
CA LEU A 71 2.84 7.38 12.63
C LEU A 71 1.64 8.08 11.96
N GLU A 72 0.45 8.02 12.55
CA GLU A 72 -0.75 8.67 12.03
C GLU A 72 -0.57 10.20 11.93
N LEU A 73 0.01 10.83 12.96
CA LEU A 73 0.29 12.26 12.95
C LEU A 73 1.29 12.65 11.84
N LEU A 74 2.36 11.88 11.67
CA LEU A 74 3.37 12.13 10.64
C LEU A 74 2.84 11.90 9.21
N VAL A 75 1.99 10.88 9.02
CA VAL A 75 1.32 10.62 7.74
C VAL A 75 0.36 11.76 7.41
N ASN A 76 -0.47 12.20 8.37
CA ASN A 76 -1.42 13.29 8.16
C ASN A 76 -0.71 14.58 7.73
N PHE A 77 0.37 14.95 8.42
CA PHE A 77 1.21 16.08 8.04
C PHE A 77 1.72 15.93 6.60
N SER A 78 2.27 14.75 6.26
CA SER A 78 2.84 14.48 4.93
C SER A 78 1.81 14.57 3.79
N THR A 79 0.53 14.31 4.07
CA THR A 79 -0.57 14.40 3.08
C THR A 79 -1.26 15.75 3.05
N SER A 80 -0.89 16.68 3.93
CA SER A 80 -1.44 18.05 3.99
C SER A 80 -0.55 19.12 3.32
N LEU A 81 0.62 18.72 2.82
CA LEU A 81 1.54 19.54 2.02
C LEU A 81 1.13 19.53 0.55
#